data_AF-A0A2K1IBI1-F1
#
_entry.id   AF-A0A2K1IBI1-F1
#
_cell.length_a   1.000
_cell.length_b   1.000
_cell.length_c   1.000
_cell.angle_alpha   90.00
_cell.angle_beta   90.00
_cell.angle_gamma   90.00
#
_symmetry.space_group_name_H-M   'P 1'
#
loop_
_entity.id
_entity.type
_entity.pdbx_description
1 polymer ?
#
loop_
_entity_poly.entity_id
_entity_poly.type
_entity_poly.pdbx_seq_one_letter_code
_entity_poly.pdbx_strand_id
1 'polypeptide(L)'
;MMATINKSNSMRRSMSGRFISFESSFSWISFVIILSCGCSCVYLLHSVVLSRHKFSTVHNFSSSVTQCDTNIFTVEQSLFASSTKDLNRTQMETVKRTQAQPKEGAALSRVVFAIAGAAKNWPKRKEYVKKWYNSAEGVRAIIWLDKQVNETWEPDAPPFKVSGDTSRFSYTFKGGRRSAVRLARIVSETFRLELPDVDWFVMGDDDTFFFPMNLVKVLSKYDHRKMYYIGSNSETHSQNVFFSFKQAFGGGGFAISYGLAMELAPMQDSCLLRQGIQSICWLKKLHLDFLTITRGVGYDRYPHLYGSDDRVFACMSELGVSLTKESGFHQMDIQGDPTGLLATHPQTPLVSIHHMDLFYPIFPNRTRLEAMDHLLKAAEVEPYSLLQQSICYADHGNWSISISWGYVVQVYKGFLTPKDLETPLRTFNTIRRKNADVDFSFNTRPVPQGLCMRPSLYYMQSVNGSSARIDGLIESIYRKTNDLKRQGKCAEKLRPLTSVHRIRVLKEPTKDSWFEAPRRSCCQVKDWSTDSIEVHLTGCQHGETFLGITE
;
A
#
# COMPACT_ATOMS: atom_id res chain seq x y z
N MET A 1 -18.26 60.90 -26.79
CA MET A 1 -18.35 62.35 -26.97
C MET A 1 -17.84 63.01 -25.69
N MET A 2 -16.77 63.80 -25.83
CA MET A 2 -16.21 64.82 -24.90
C MET A 2 -15.79 64.39 -23.47
N ALA A 3 -14.64 64.79 -22.92
CA ALA A 3 -13.47 65.50 -23.43
C ALA A 3 -12.30 65.39 -22.41
N THR A 4 -11.08 65.39 -22.97
CA THR A 4 -9.73 65.71 -22.45
C THR A 4 -9.64 66.90 -21.46
N ILE A 5 -8.60 67.09 -20.63
CA ILE A 5 -7.28 67.75 -20.91
C ILE A 5 -6.45 67.71 -19.57
N ASN A 6 -5.21 67.18 -19.49
CA ASN A 6 -3.87 67.86 -19.42
C ASN A 6 -3.74 69.02 -18.37
N LYS A 7 -2.64 69.32 -17.64
CA LYS A 7 -1.17 69.22 -17.83
C LYS A 7 -0.43 69.76 -16.57
N SER A 8 0.74 69.17 -16.25
CA SER A 8 2.07 69.79 -15.95
C SER A 8 2.35 70.85 -14.84
N ASN A 9 3.41 70.59 -14.03
CA ASN A 9 4.62 71.43 -13.75
C ASN A 9 5.61 70.61 -12.85
N SER A 10 6.87 70.26 -13.22
CA SER A 10 8.13 71.04 -13.34
C SER A 10 8.53 71.75 -12.02
N MET A 11 9.73 71.67 -11.38
CA MET A 11 11.12 71.67 -11.88
C MET A 11 12.20 71.45 -10.77
N ARG A 12 13.26 70.68 -11.08
CA ARG A 12 14.74 70.75 -10.79
C ARG A 12 15.40 71.04 -9.42
N ARG A 13 16.45 70.24 -9.12
CA ARG A 13 17.93 70.58 -9.08
C ARG A 13 18.78 69.32 -8.79
N SER A 14 19.51 68.73 -9.74
CA SER A 14 20.95 68.89 -10.09
C SER A 14 21.97 68.79 -8.94
N MET A 15 22.76 67.71 -8.93
CA MET A 15 24.21 67.75 -8.63
C MET A 15 24.99 66.90 -9.62
N SER A 16 26.06 67.51 -10.14
CA SER A 16 26.97 67.01 -11.16
C SER A 16 28.17 66.28 -10.58
N GLY A 17 28.60 65.20 -11.22
CA GLY A 17 29.95 64.66 -11.11
C GLY A 17 30.38 64.13 -12.47
N ARG A 18 31.33 64.79 -13.13
CA ARG A 18 32.00 64.31 -14.35
C ARG A 18 33.16 63.42 -13.96
N PHE A 19 33.31 62.26 -14.58
CA PHE A 19 34.62 61.66 -14.86
C PHE A 19 34.58 60.87 -16.18
N ILE A 20 35.26 61.46 -17.18
CA ILE A 20 36.12 60.87 -18.22
C ILE A 20 35.57 59.68 -19.03
N SER A 21 35.29 59.97 -20.30
CA SER A 21 35.11 59.04 -21.40
C SER A 21 36.44 58.42 -21.85
N PHE A 22 36.49 57.10 -21.98
CA PHE A 22 37.43 56.40 -22.86
C PHE A 22 36.61 55.50 -23.79
N GLU A 23 36.58 55.84 -25.07
CA GLU A 23 36.05 54.98 -26.13
C GLU A 23 36.97 53.77 -26.29
N SER A 24 36.40 52.57 -26.16
CA SER A 24 36.89 51.40 -26.92
C SER A 24 35.67 50.54 -27.25
N SER A 25 35.39 50.41 -28.54
CA SER A 25 34.26 49.66 -29.06
C SER A 25 34.52 48.15 -28.92
N PHE A 26 34.36 47.62 -27.70
CA PHE A 26 34.20 46.19 -27.48
C PHE A 26 32.70 45.93 -27.25
N SER A 27 32.01 45.55 -28.33
CA SER A 27 30.59 45.20 -28.29
C SER A 27 30.37 44.11 -27.22
N TRP A 28 29.36 44.30 -26.37
CA TRP A 28 28.92 43.30 -25.37
C TRP A 28 28.65 41.93 -26.00
N ILE A 29 28.30 41.91 -27.30
CA ILE A 29 28.11 40.72 -28.11
C ILE A 29 29.43 39.94 -28.28
N SER A 30 30.56 40.63 -28.46
CA SER A 30 31.88 39.99 -28.55
C SER A 30 32.27 39.32 -27.23
N PHE A 31 31.92 39.91 -26.08
CA PHE A 31 32.17 39.31 -24.77
C PHE A 31 31.34 38.03 -24.55
N VAL A 32 30.06 38.06 -24.95
CA VAL A 32 29.17 36.89 -24.85
C VAL A 32 29.60 35.75 -25.78
N ILE A 33 30.03 36.07 -27.01
CA ILE A 33 30.54 35.06 -27.95
C ILE A 33 31.86 34.45 -27.45
N ILE A 34 32.78 35.26 -26.91
CA ILE A 34 34.03 34.76 -26.34
C ILE A 34 33.75 33.85 -25.13
N LEU A 35 32.78 34.22 -24.27
CA LEU A 35 32.40 33.41 -23.12
C LEU A 35 31.72 32.09 -23.53
N SER A 36 30.86 32.11 -24.56
CA SER A 36 30.20 30.88 -25.05
C SER A 36 31.17 29.94 -25.77
N CYS A 37 32.10 30.49 -26.57
CA CYS A 37 33.19 29.71 -27.19
C CYS A 37 34.14 29.16 -26.12
N GLY A 38 34.48 29.94 -25.10
CA GLY A 38 35.33 29.50 -23.98
C GLY A 38 34.72 28.31 -23.23
N CYS A 39 33.44 28.40 -22.86
CA CYS A 39 32.74 27.29 -22.20
C CYS A 39 32.63 26.04 -23.08
N SER A 40 32.43 26.21 -24.39
CA SER A 40 32.36 25.09 -25.35
C SER A 40 33.72 24.39 -25.53
N CYS A 41 34.82 25.16 -25.57
CA CYS A 41 36.17 24.60 -25.62
C CYS A 41 36.55 23.85 -24.33
N VAL A 42 36.15 24.34 -23.17
CA VAL A 42 36.38 23.64 -21.88
C VAL A 42 35.57 22.34 -21.83
N TYR A 43 34.33 22.34 -22.33
CA TYR A 43 33.51 21.13 -22.40
C TYR A 43 34.10 20.07 -23.35
N LEU A 44 34.59 20.50 -24.52
CA LEU A 44 35.28 19.62 -25.47
C LEU A 44 36.59 19.08 -24.91
N LEU A 45 37.40 19.90 -24.25
CA LEU A 45 38.62 19.46 -23.57
C LEU A 45 38.33 18.46 -22.44
N HIS A 46 37.30 18.71 -21.63
CA HIS A 46 36.89 17.78 -20.57
C HIS A 46 36.35 16.46 -21.14
N SER A 47 35.67 16.50 -22.28
CA SER A 47 35.17 15.31 -23.00
C SER A 47 36.31 14.48 -23.62
N VAL A 48 37.34 15.14 -24.17
CA VAL A 48 38.54 14.46 -24.72
C VAL A 48 39.41 13.87 -23.59
N VAL A 49 39.52 14.56 -22.44
CA VAL A 49 40.23 14.03 -21.26
C VAL A 49 39.51 12.82 -20.67
N LEU A 50 38.17 12.83 -20.61
CA LEU A 50 37.38 11.67 -20.17
C LEU A 50 37.42 10.50 -21.19
N SER A 51 37.51 10.80 -22.49
CA SER A 51 37.70 9.80 -23.54
C SER A 51 39.09 9.14 -23.52
N ARG A 52 40.12 9.83 -23.01
CA ARG A 52 41.50 9.29 -22.93
C ARG A 52 41.78 8.47 -21.66
N HIS A 53 40.88 8.49 -20.68
CA HIS A 53 41.00 7.69 -19.45
C HIS A 53 40.30 6.31 -19.47
N LYS A 54 39.77 5.89 -20.63
CA LYS A 54 39.29 4.51 -20.85
C LYS A 54 39.99 3.84 -22.04
N PHE A 55 41.33 3.89 -22.09
CA PHE A 55 42.11 3.01 -22.97
C PHE A 55 43.54 2.87 -22.45
N SER A 56 43.69 2.34 -21.23
CA SER A 56 44.90 1.64 -20.81
C SER A 56 44.56 0.85 -19.56
N THR A 57 44.21 -0.43 -19.74
CA THR A 57 44.51 -1.62 -18.90
C THR A 57 43.58 -2.77 -19.31
N VAL A 58 43.68 -3.24 -20.57
CA VAL A 58 43.29 -4.61 -20.94
C VAL A 58 44.20 -5.02 -22.09
N HIS A 59 45.42 -5.45 -21.77
CA HIS A 59 46.23 -6.35 -22.60
C HIS A 59 47.39 -6.85 -21.72
N ASN A 60 47.19 -8.03 -21.13
CA ASN A 60 48.21 -9.08 -20.91
C ASN A 60 47.66 -10.10 -19.91
N PHE A 61 46.85 -11.05 -20.41
CA PHE A 61 46.92 -12.44 -19.97
C PHE A 61 46.22 -13.34 -21.00
N SER A 62 46.97 -13.71 -22.04
CA SER A 62 46.75 -14.96 -22.76
C SER A 62 48.09 -15.47 -23.25
N SER A 63 48.57 -16.53 -22.61
CA SER A 63 49.49 -17.51 -23.18
C SER A 63 49.67 -18.64 -22.17
N SER A 64 48.80 -19.64 -22.26
CA SER A 64 49.09 -21.06 -21.95
C SER A 64 47.83 -21.92 -21.94
N VAL A 65 47.15 -22.08 -23.08
CA VAL A 65 46.44 -23.33 -23.36
C VAL A 65 46.42 -23.55 -24.88
N THR A 66 47.40 -24.29 -25.37
CA THR A 66 47.34 -25.06 -26.62
C THR A 66 47.96 -26.43 -26.33
N GLN A 67 47.40 -27.47 -26.97
CA GLN A 67 47.59 -28.93 -26.81
C GLN A 67 46.61 -29.60 -25.83
N CYS A 68 45.84 -30.63 -26.17
CA CYS A 68 45.73 -31.45 -27.39
C CYS A 68 44.32 -32.05 -27.49
N ASP A 69 43.84 -32.13 -28.73
CA ASP A 69 43.15 -33.25 -29.41
C ASP A 69 41.99 -34.02 -28.74
N THR A 70 40.84 -33.89 -29.41
CA THR A 70 39.98 -34.97 -29.90
C THR A 70 40.35 -36.40 -29.51
N ASN A 71 39.55 -36.99 -28.62
CA ASN A 71 38.82 -38.24 -28.79
C ASN A 71 38.27 -38.67 -27.43
N ILE A 72 36.95 -38.91 -27.36
CA ILE A 72 36.23 -39.96 -26.60
C ILE A 72 34.75 -39.57 -26.68
N PHE A 73 34.21 -39.71 -27.88
CA PHE A 73 32.78 -39.97 -28.08
C PHE A 73 32.65 -41.48 -27.98
N THR A 74 32.40 -42.01 -26.77
CA THR A 74 31.83 -43.35 -26.46
C THR A 74 32.22 -43.73 -25.03
N VAL A 75 31.58 -43.18 -23.99
CA VAL A 75 31.22 -43.89 -22.74
C VAL A 75 30.20 -43.01 -21.98
N GLU A 76 29.00 -42.80 -22.50
CA GLU A 76 27.91 -42.24 -21.66
C GLU A 76 26.50 -42.67 -22.10
N GLN A 77 26.42 -43.77 -22.86
CA GLN A 77 25.14 -44.26 -23.40
C GLN A 77 24.67 -45.60 -22.80
N SER A 78 25.31 -46.12 -21.76
CA SER A 78 24.91 -47.40 -21.13
C SER A 78 24.48 -47.31 -19.66
N LEU A 79 24.49 -46.13 -19.02
CA LEU A 79 24.07 -45.98 -17.61
C LEU A 79 22.72 -45.24 -17.42
N PHE A 80 22.16 -44.64 -18.47
CA PHE A 80 20.89 -43.89 -18.39
C PHE A 80 19.63 -44.70 -18.76
N ALA A 81 19.76 -45.99 -19.05
CA ALA A 81 18.64 -46.83 -19.50
C ALA A 81 17.96 -47.68 -18.41
N SER A 82 18.43 -47.66 -17.15
CA SER A 82 17.89 -48.53 -16.09
C SER A 82 17.33 -47.82 -14.85
N SER A 83 17.17 -46.48 -14.88
CA SER A 83 16.61 -45.72 -13.73
C SER A 83 15.44 -44.81 -14.12
N THR A 84 14.70 -45.15 -15.18
CA THR A 84 13.57 -44.34 -15.69
C THR A 84 12.20 -44.96 -15.43
N LYS A 85 12.12 -46.09 -14.69
CA LYS A 85 10.83 -46.71 -14.32
C LYS A 85 10.43 -46.52 -12.85
N ASP A 86 11.38 -46.27 -11.94
CA ASP A 86 11.06 -46.07 -10.52
C ASP A 86 10.98 -44.59 -10.08
N LEU A 87 11.53 -43.64 -10.84
CA LEU A 87 11.39 -42.20 -10.54
C LEU A 87 10.03 -41.60 -10.92
N ASN A 88 9.30 -42.21 -11.86
CA ASN A 88 8.01 -41.67 -12.32
C ASN A 88 6.84 -41.97 -11.38
N ARG A 89 6.95 -42.99 -10.52
CA ARG A 89 5.90 -43.32 -9.54
C ARG A 89 6.02 -42.47 -8.26
N THR A 90 7.24 -42.20 -7.81
CA THR A 90 7.50 -41.38 -6.62
C THR A 90 7.30 -39.89 -6.90
N GLN A 91 7.55 -39.40 -8.12
CA GLN A 91 7.21 -38.02 -8.49
C GLN A 91 5.69 -37.80 -8.64
N MET A 92 4.92 -38.78 -9.14
CA MET A 92 3.46 -38.65 -9.22
C MET A 92 2.76 -38.69 -7.85
N GLU A 93 3.31 -39.41 -6.87
CA GLU A 93 2.80 -39.40 -5.49
C GLU A 93 3.27 -38.17 -4.69
N THR A 94 4.48 -37.67 -4.94
CA THR A 94 4.99 -36.46 -4.25
C THR A 94 4.32 -35.19 -4.79
N VAL A 95 4.01 -35.11 -6.09
CA VAL A 95 3.26 -33.98 -6.68
C VAL A 95 1.79 -33.98 -6.24
N LYS A 96 1.19 -35.14 -5.98
CA LYS A 96 -0.18 -35.22 -5.42
C LYS A 96 -0.25 -34.83 -3.95
N ARG A 97 0.85 -34.86 -3.21
CA ARG A 97 0.89 -34.52 -1.76
C ARG A 97 1.11 -33.03 -1.48
N THR A 98 1.45 -32.22 -2.49
CA THR A 98 1.66 -30.76 -2.36
C THR A 98 0.52 -29.90 -2.90
N GLN A 99 -0.66 -30.47 -3.13
CA GLN A 99 -1.86 -29.73 -3.55
C GLN A 99 -3.06 -29.90 -2.59
N ALA A 100 -2.82 -30.30 -1.34
CA ALA A 100 -3.81 -30.03 -0.29
C ALA A 100 -3.54 -28.62 0.22
N GLN A 101 -4.33 -27.65 -0.25
CA GLN A 101 -4.42 -26.34 0.41
C GLN A 101 -4.67 -26.59 1.91
N PRO A 102 -3.90 -25.96 2.81
CA PRO A 102 -4.23 -26.03 4.23
C PRO A 102 -5.69 -25.61 4.39
N LYS A 103 -6.44 -26.28 5.26
CA LYS A 103 -7.73 -25.72 5.72
C LYS A 103 -7.50 -24.27 6.13
N GLU A 104 -8.41 -23.36 5.81
CA GLU A 104 -8.23 -21.91 6.03
C GLU A 104 -7.69 -21.55 7.42
N GLY A 105 -8.22 -22.20 8.48
CA GLY A 105 -7.72 -22.03 9.85
C GLY A 105 -6.27 -22.51 10.09
N ALA A 106 -5.80 -23.53 9.36
CA ALA A 106 -4.41 -23.97 9.41
C ALA A 106 -3.47 -22.91 8.80
N ALA A 107 -3.90 -22.18 7.77
CA ALA A 107 -3.10 -21.11 7.18
C ALA A 107 -3.06 -19.85 8.07
N LEU A 108 -4.19 -19.48 8.69
CA LEU A 108 -4.25 -18.38 9.67
C LEU A 108 -3.33 -18.61 10.87
N SER A 109 -3.26 -19.86 11.35
CA SER A 109 -2.43 -20.21 12.50
C SER A 109 -0.92 -20.01 12.27
N ARG A 110 -0.49 -19.82 11.02
CA ARG A 110 0.92 -19.56 10.65
C ARG A 110 1.26 -18.07 10.60
N VAL A 111 0.31 -17.19 10.87
CA VAL A 111 0.48 -15.73 10.89
C VAL A 111 0.26 -15.21 12.30
N VAL A 112 1.16 -14.34 12.78
CA VAL A 112 1.03 -13.69 14.09
C VAL A 112 0.95 -12.18 13.94
N PHE A 113 -0.15 -11.59 14.41
CA PHE A 113 -0.36 -10.14 14.44
C PHE A 113 0.26 -9.53 15.71
N ALA A 114 1.27 -8.69 15.56
CA ALA A 114 1.84 -7.84 16.59
C ALA A 114 1.18 -6.46 16.55
N ILE A 115 0.19 -6.24 17.41
CA ILE A 115 -0.63 -5.03 17.40
C ILE A 115 -0.05 -3.99 18.36
N ALA A 116 0.37 -2.85 17.82
CA ALA A 116 0.82 -1.69 18.56
C ALA A 116 -0.35 -1.03 19.29
N GLY A 117 -0.28 -0.98 20.62
CA GLY A 117 -1.32 -0.33 21.43
C GLY A 117 -0.76 0.56 22.52
N ALA A 118 -1.67 1.29 23.17
CA ALA A 118 -1.39 2.00 24.41
C ALA A 118 -2.46 1.66 25.44
N ALA A 119 -2.05 1.36 26.67
CA ALA A 119 -2.94 0.91 27.75
C ALA A 119 -4.10 1.91 27.99
N LYS A 120 -3.84 3.21 27.83
CA LYS A 120 -4.85 4.26 27.98
C LYS A 120 -5.92 4.29 26.87
N ASN A 121 -5.60 3.78 25.67
CA ASN A 121 -6.49 3.79 24.52
C ASN A 121 -7.23 2.45 24.36
N TRP A 122 -6.69 1.38 24.95
CA TRP A 122 -7.21 0.03 24.84
C TRP A 122 -8.71 -0.10 25.15
N PRO A 123 -9.27 0.52 26.22
CA PRO A 123 -10.71 0.38 26.52
C PRO A 123 -11.64 0.77 25.38
N LYS A 124 -11.22 1.73 24.53
CA LYS A 124 -11.98 2.14 23.35
C LYS A 124 -11.60 1.33 22.10
N ARG A 125 -10.30 1.08 21.90
CA ARG A 125 -9.77 0.52 20.64
C ARG A 125 -9.93 -1.00 20.53
N LYS A 126 -10.05 -1.70 21.67
CA LYS A 126 -10.31 -3.15 21.71
C LYS A 126 -11.54 -3.56 20.90
N GLU A 127 -12.56 -2.70 20.83
CA GLU A 127 -13.81 -2.98 20.12
C GLU A 127 -13.56 -3.21 18.61
N TYR A 128 -12.58 -2.52 18.01
CA TYR A 128 -12.22 -2.75 16.61
C TYR A 128 -11.46 -4.07 16.43
N VAL A 129 -10.51 -4.36 17.32
CA VAL A 129 -9.69 -5.58 17.26
C VAL A 129 -10.55 -6.84 17.41
N LYS A 130 -11.51 -6.82 18.34
CA LYS A 130 -12.43 -7.93 18.61
C LYS A 130 -13.34 -8.28 17.42
N LYS A 131 -13.47 -7.42 16.41
CA LYS A 131 -14.29 -7.73 15.22
C LYS A 131 -13.61 -8.65 14.23
N TRP A 132 -12.28 -8.59 14.11
CA TRP A 132 -11.53 -9.40 13.16
C TRP A 132 -10.67 -10.48 13.84
N TYR A 133 -10.46 -10.37 15.15
CA TYR A 133 -9.78 -11.39 15.93
C TYR A 133 -10.75 -12.50 16.36
N ASN A 134 -10.46 -13.72 15.92
CA ASN A 134 -11.12 -14.93 16.41
C ASN A 134 -10.09 -16.06 16.58
N SER A 135 -9.74 -16.37 17.83
CA SER A 135 -8.79 -17.45 18.13
C SER A 135 -9.32 -18.84 17.76
N ALA A 136 -10.65 -19.04 17.76
CA ALA A 136 -11.28 -20.30 17.36
C ALA A 136 -11.11 -20.58 15.86
N GLU A 137 -10.94 -19.54 15.04
CA GLU A 137 -10.63 -19.63 13.61
C GLU A 137 -9.12 -19.71 13.32
N GLY A 138 -8.28 -19.72 14.36
CA GLY A 138 -6.82 -19.81 14.23
C GLY A 138 -6.10 -18.47 14.10
N VAL A 139 -6.78 -17.33 14.27
CA VAL A 139 -6.14 -16.01 14.28
C VAL A 139 -5.26 -15.87 15.53
N ARG A 140 -3.97 -15.58 15.35
CA ARG A 140 -3.02 -15.36 16.44
C ARG A 140 -2.63 -13.89 16.50
N ALA A 141 -2.87 -13.24 17.63
CA ALA A 141 -2.50 -11.84 17.82
C ALA A 141 -1.93 -11.61 19.23
N ILE A 142 -1.07 -10.60 19.35
CA ILE A 142 -0.53 -10.11 20.62
C ILE A 142 -0.63 -8.59 20.63
N ILE A 143 -1.27 -8.04 21.66
CA ILE A 143 -1.33 -6.60 21.89
C ILE A 143 -0.08 -6.15 22.64
N TRP A 144 0.71 -5.25 22.06
CA TRP A 144 1.93 -4.70 22.65
C TRP A 144 1.66 -3.33 23.27
N LEU A 145 1.52 -3.31 24.59
CA LEU A 145 1.20 -2.12 25.38
C LEU A 145 2.46 -1.43 25.93
N ASP A 146 2.30 -0.17 26.30
CA ASP A 146 3.33 0.66 26.93
C ASP A 146 3.50 0.39 28.44
N LYS A 147 2.49 -0.19 29.08
CA LYS A 147 2.49 -0.53 30.51
C LYS A 147 1.44 -1.59 30.83
N GLN A 148 1.52 -2.14 32.04
CA GLN A 148 0.52 -3.06 32.56
C GLN A 148 -0.86 -2.40 32.63
N VAL A 149 -1.90 -3.19 32.34
CA VAL A 149 -3.30 -2.82 32.53
C VAL A 149 -3.77 -3.42 33.86
N ASN A 150 -4.40 -2.60 34.70
CA ASN A 150 -4.87 -3.01 36.04
C ASN A 150 -6.29 -3.60 36.00
N GLU A 151 -6.97 -3.50 34.86
CA GLU A 151 -8.30 -4.06 34.63
C GLU A 151 -8.21 -5.54 34.24
N THR A 152 -9.26 -6.30 34.53
CA THR A 152 -9.37 -7.71 34.14
C THR A 152 -9.33 -7.80 32.61
N TRP A 153 -8.32 -8.49 32.08
CA TRP A 153 -8.19 -8.68 30.63
C TRP A 153 -9.34 -9.51 30.08
N GLU A 154 -9.90 -9.09 28.95
CA GLU A 154 -11.06 -9.75 28.36
C GLU A 154 -10.69 -11.12 27.76
N PRO A 155 -11.44 -12.20 28.05
CA PRO A 155 -11.13 -13.54 27.52
C PRO A 155 -11.21 -13.65 25.99
N ASP A 156 -12.01 -12.80 25.35
CA ASP A 156 -12.23 -12.77 23.91
C ASP A 156 -11.33 -11.78 23.16
N ALA A 157 -10.48 -11.04 23.88
CA ALA A 157 -9.44 -10.20 23.29
C ALA A 157 -8.13 -10.99 23.09
N PRO A 158 -7.25 -10.58 22.14
CA PRO A 158 -5.93 -11.17 22.05
C PRO A 158 -5.14 -10.99 23.35
N PRO A 159 -4.24 -11.90 23.73
CA PRO A 159 -3.36 -11.69 24.87
C PRO A 159 -2.50 -10.44 24.69
N PHE A 160 -2.12 -9.79 25.78
CA PHE A 160 -1.21 -8.65 25.73
C PHE A 160 0.17 -8.94 26.34
N LYS A 161 1.13 -8.13 25.93
CA LYS A 161 2.46 -8.01 26.53
C LYS A 161 2.83 -6.54 26.69
N VAL A 162 3.65 -6.25 27.69
CA VAL A 162 4.27 -4.94 27.84
C VAL A 162 5.56 -4.93 27.04
N SER A 163 5.76 -3.87 26.25
CA SER A 163 6.99 -3.72 25.45
C SER A 163 8.22 -3.71 26.35
N GLY A 164 9.31 -4.34 25.90
CA GLY A 164 10.56 -4.41 26.66
C GLY A 164 11.18 -3.05 26.93
N ASP A 165 12.05 -2.97 27.95
CA ASP A 165 12.67 -1.72 28.37
C ASP A 165 13.45 -1.04 27.22
N THR A 166 13.13 0.24 27.00
CA THR A 166 13.81 1.09 26.02
C THR A 166 14.63 2.21 26.67
N SER A 167 14.87 2.17 27.99
CA SER A 167 15.63 3.20 28.73
C SER A 167 17.00 3.47 28.11
N ARG A 168 17.70 2.42 27.67
CA ARG A 168 19.03 2.48 27.05
C ARG A 168 19.09 3.25 25.71
N PHE A 169 17.96 3.46 25.04
CA PHE A 169 17.92 4.24 23.81
C PHE A 169 17.82 5.72 24.16
N SER A 170 18.89 6.48 23.91
CA SER A 170 18.90 7.94 24.07
C SER A 170 17.99 8.60 23.03
N TYR A 171 16.84 9.14 23.45
CA TYR A 171 15.89 9.78 22.53
C TYR A 171 15.96 11.30 22.66
N THR A 172 16.46 11.97 21.63
CA THR A 172 16.69 13.43 21.62
C THR A 172 15.78 14.17 20.64
N PHE A 173 14.98 13.46 19.84
CA PHE A 173 14.14 14.06 18.81
C PHE A 173 12.93 14.80 19.40
N LYS A 174 12.95 16.13 19.35
CA LYS A 174 11.83 16.95 19.85
C LYS A 174 10.55 16.86 19.00
N GLY A 175 10.66 16.47 17.73
CA GLY A 175 9.54 16.44 16.79
C GLY A 175 8.67 15.17 16.83
N GLY A 176 9.10 14.13 17.54
CA GLY A 176 8.41 12.84 17.60
C GLY A 176 8.15 12.37 19.03
N ARG A 177 7.70 11.12 19.19
CA ARG A 177 7.46 10.52 20.51
C ARG A 177 8.46 9.42 20.82
N ARG A 178 8.98 9.40 22.06
CA ARG A 178 9.86 8.32 22.57
C ARG A 178 9.23 6.93 22.41
N SER A 179 7.90 6.82 22.41
CA SER A 179 7.18 5.58 22.16
C SER A 179 7.48 4.94 20.79
N ALA A 180 7.96 5.71 19.82
CA ALA A 180 8.37 5.19 18.51
C ALA A 180 9.44 4.08 18.63
N VAL A 181 10.34 4.19 19.62
CA VAL A 181 11.40 3.19 19.84
C VAL A 181 10.82 1.84 20.23
N ARG A 182 9.87 1.80 21.17
CA ARG A 182 9.22 0.53 21.56
C ARG A 182 8.38 -0.04 20.43
N LEU A 183 7.66 0.82 19.70
CA LEU A 183 6.76 0.40 18.63
C LEU A 183 7.52 -0.19 17.44
N ALA A 184 8.70 0.34 17.12
CA ALA A 184 9.56 -0.23 16.08
C ALA A 184 10.00 -1.67 16.39
N ARG A 185 10.02 -2.06 17.67
CA ARG A 185 10.57 -3.34 18.13
C ARG A 185 9.55 -4.46 18.25
N ILE A 186 8.24 -4.18 18.16
CA ILE A 186 7.21 -5.17 18.52
C ILE A 186 7.23 -6.43 17.67
N VAL A 187 7.61 -6.33 16.39
CA VAL A 187 7.77 -7.52 15.54
C VAL A 187 8.94 -8.38 16.02
N SER A 188 10.10 -7.78 16.27
CA SER A 188 11.26 -8.49 16.82
C SER A 188 11.02 -9.03 18.22
N GLU A 189 10.29 -8.29 19.07
CA GLU A 189 9.88 -8.78 20.38
C GLU A 189 8.90 -9.95 20.28
N THR A 190 8.01 -9.95 19.29
CA THR A 190 7.13 -11.10 18.98
C THR A 190 7.92 -12.30 18.46
N PHE A 191 8.91 -12.09 17.59
CA PHE A 191 9.79 -13.15 17.10
C PHE A 191 10.55 -13.83 18.25
N ARG A 192 11.07 -13.05 19.21
CA ARG A 192 11.79 -13.56 20.40
C ARG A 192 10.91 -14.35 21.38
N LEU A 193 9.59 -14.39 21.18
CA LEU A 193 8.72 -15.29 21.93
C LEU A 193 8.83 -16.75 21.47
N GLU A 194 9.50 -17.00 20.33
CA GLU A 194 9.74 -18.35 19.78
C GLU A 194 8.44 -19.16 19.66
N LEU A 195 7.38 -18.48 19.23
CA LEU A 195 6.09 -19.10 19.02
C LEU A 195 6.21 -20.20 17.95
N PRO A 196 5.61 -21.38 18.15
CA PRO A 196 5.72 -22.47 17.19
C PRO A 196 4.97 -22.15 15.89
N ASP A 197 5.45 -22.74 14.80
CA ASP A 197 4.79 -22.77 13.50
C ASP A 197 4.39 -21.39 12.95
N VAL A 198 5.29 -20.41 13.03
CA VAL A 198 5.07 -19.06 12.47
C VAL A 198 5.83 -18.88 11.16
N ASP A 199 5.12 -18.46 10.11
CA ASP A 199 5.69 -18.08 8.82
C ASP A 199 5.77 -16.56 8.63
N TRP A 200 4.83 -15.82 9.24
CA TRP A 200 4.67 -14.39 9.02
C TRP A 200 4.37 -13.64 10.31
N PHE A 201 5.00 -12.48 10.45
CA PHE A 201 4.73 -11.51 11.52
C PHE A 201 4.11 -10.27 10.92
N VAL A 202 2.95 -9.85 11.42
CA VAL A 202 2.19 -8.72 10.88
C VAL A 202 2.17 -7.62 11.92
N MET A 203 2.70 -6.45 11.58
CA MET A 203 2.56 -5.26 12.40
C MET A 203 1.28 -4.52 12.01
N GLY A 204 0.59 -3.95 13.00
CA GLY A 204 -0.52 -3.01 12.81
C GLY A 204 -0.79 -2.20 14.07
N ASP A 205 -1.62 -1.17 13.96
CA ASP A 205 -2.06 -0.37 15.12
C ASP A 205 -3.39 -0.91 15.69
N ASP A 206 -3.69 -0.60 16.96
CA ASP A 206 -4.91 -1.01 17.66
C ASP A 206 -6.22 -0.35 17.12
N ASP A 207 -6.10 0.57 16.16
CA ASP A 207 -7.20 1.18 15.39
C ASP A 207 -7.18 0.78 13.89
N THR A 208 -6.42 -0.27 13.56
CA THR A 208 -6.40 -0.88 12.23
C THR A 208 -7.39 -2.05 12.18
N PHE A 209 -8.23 -2.05 11.16
CA PHE A 209 -9.15 -3.15 10.89
C PHE A 209 -8.54 -4.09 9.85
N PHE A 210 -8.29 -5.35 10.20
CA PHE A 210 -7.70 -6.34 9.30
C PHE A 210 -8.74 -7.28 8.70
N PHE A 211 -8.43 -7.84 7.53
CA PHE A 211 -9.12 -8.97 6.91
C PHE A 211 -8.13 -10.16 6.87
N PRO A 212 -8.04 -10.98 7.94
CA PRO A 212 -6.97 -11.96 8.10
C PRO A 212 -6.88 -12.99 6.97
N MET A 213 -8.02 -13.48 6.47
CA MET A 213 -8.05 -14.42 5.36
C MET A 213 -7.54 -13.81 4.05
N ASN A 214 -7.86 -12.54 3.80
CA ASN A 214 -7.35 -11.82 2.64
C ASN A 214 -5.83 -11.65 2.74
N LEU A 215 -5.32 -11.35 3.94
CA LEU A 215 -3.89 -11.25 4.19
C LEU A 215 -3.18 -12.58 3.91
N VAL A 216 -3.66 -13.69 4.48
CA VAL A 216 -3.10 -15.03 4.23
C VAL A 216 -3.02 -15.32 2.74
N LYS A 217 -4.07 -14.97 2.00
CA LYS A 217 -4.10 -15.17 0.55
C LYS A 217 -3.05 -14.33 -0.17
N VAL A 218 -2.90 -13.05 0.18
CA VAL A 218 -1.84 -12.19 -0.36
C VAL A 218 -0.45 -12.76 -0.04
N LEU A 219 -0.22 -13.24 1.18
CA LEU A 219 1.05 -13.81 1.61
C LEU A 219 1.39 -15.14 0.94
N SER A 220 0.39 -15.89 0.48
CA SER A 220 0.61 -17.16 -0.23
C SER A 220 1.39 -17.02 -1.56
N LYS A 221 1.52 -15.79 -2.09
CA LYS A 221 2.37 -15.48 -3.25
C LYS A 221 3.87 -15.62 -2.96
N TYR A 222 4.26 -15.60 -1.68
CA TYR A 222 5.63 -15.37 -1.26
C TYR A 222 6.18 -16.55 -0.45
N ASP A 223 7.44 -16.90 -0.70
CA ASP A 223 8.16 -17.88 0.10
C ASP A 223 8.62 -17.24 1.42
N HIS A 224 7.94 -17.56 2.52
CA HIS A 224 8.18 -17.01 3.86
C HIS A 224 9.59 -17.27 4.42
N ARG A 225 10.36 -18.18 3.82
CA ARG A 225 11.76 -18.45 4.19
C ARG A 225 12.74 -17.43 3.60
N LYS A 226 12.30 -16.65 2.61
CA LYS A 226 13.07 -15.55 2.03
C LYS A 226 12.82 -14.26 2.81
N MET A 227 13.56 -13.20 2.49
CA MET A 227 13.44 -11.91 3.15
C MET A 227 12.43 -11.00 2.43
N TYR A 228 11.21 -10.93 2.94
CA TYR A 228 10.15 -10.06 2.45
C TYR A 228 9.66 -9.08 3.51
N TYR A 229 9.64 -7.80 3.13
CA TYR A 229 8.98 -6.70 3.83
C TYR A 229 7.81 -6.23 2.96
N ILE A 230 6.58 -6.57 3.35
CA ILE A 230 5.38 -6.44 2.51
C ILE A 230 4.38 -5.46 3.15
N GLY A 231 3.91 -4.47 2.40
CA GLY A 231 2.91 -3.52 2.88
C GLY A 231 2.62 -2.46 1.82
N SER A 232 2.12 -1.29 2.23
CA SER A 232 1.85 -0.19 1.29
C SER A 232 2.26 1.18 1.84
N ASN A 233 2.29 2.15 0.93
CA ASN A 233 2.50 3.54 1.26
C ASN A 233 1.21 4.21 1.73
N SER A 234 1.32 5.47 2.16
CA SER A 234 0.14 6.30 2.45
C SER A 234 -0.58 6.73 1.17
N GLU A 235 -1.89 6.88 1.25
CA GLU A 235 -2.74 7.53 0.24
C GLU A 235 -2.38 9.02 0.05
N THR A 236 -1.64 9.61 0.98
CA THR A 236 -1.20 11.02 0.93
C THR A 236 0.21 11.14 0.34
N HIS A 237 0.37 11.95 -0.71
CA HIS A 237 1.65 12.19 -1.38
C HIS A 237 2.68 12.82 -0.45
N SER A 238 2.32 13.89 0.26
CA SER A 238 3.24 14.60 1.16
C SER A 238 3.75 13.74 2.31
N GLN A 239 2.96 12.78 2.80
CA GLN A 239 3.41 11.81 3.80
C GLN A 239 4.50 10.91 3.21
N ASN A 240 4.31 10.41 1.99
CA ASN A 240 5.31 9.57 1.33
C ASN A 240 6.61 10.31 0.97
N VAL A 241 6.51 11.60 0.65
CA VAL A 241 7.69 12.48 0.45
C VAL A 241 8.42 12.73 1.78
N PHE A 242 7.67 12.95 2.87
CA PHE A 242 8.23 13.24 4.18
C PHE A 242 8.90 12.02 4.82
N PHE A 243 8.27 10.85 4.70
CA PHE A 243 8.78 9.57 5.23
C PHE A 243 9.60 8.85 4.15
N SER A 244 8.96 8.04 3.32
CA SER A 244 9.58 7.40 2.16
C SER A 244 8.56 6.65 1.31
N PHE A 245 8.68 6.72 -0.02
CA PHE A 245 7.95 5.84 -0.94
C PHE A 245 8.42 4.36 -0.88
N LYS A 246 9.50 4.08 -0.15
CA LYS A 246 10.05 2.73 0.05
C LYS A 246 9.72 2.15 1.43
N GLN A 247 8.94 2.84 2.24
CA GLN A 247 8.51 2.41 3.57
C GLN A 247 7.05 1.96 3.57
N ALA A 248 6.75 0.87 4.29
CA ALA A 248 5.37 0.53 4.62
C ALA A 248 4.90 1.37 5.81
N PHE A 249 3.69 1.90 5.75
CA PHE A 249 3.10 2.63 6.87
C PHE A 249 2.45 1.64 7.85
N GLY A 250 2.79 1.76 9.13
CA GLY A 250 2.42 0.83 10.19
C GLY A 250 0.93 0.87 10.54
N GLY A 251 0.29 2.02 10.38
CA GLY A 251 -1.16 2.14 10.52
C GLY A 251 -1.90 1.30 9.46
N GLY A 252 -1.48 1.33 8.20
CA GLY A 252 -1.97 0.42 7.17
C GLY A 252 -1.58 -1.03 7.44
N GLY A 253 -0.59 -1.26 8.29
CA GLY A 253 -0.03 -2.56 8.59
C GLY A 253 0.97 -3.04 7.55
N PHE A 254 1.84 -3.95 7.97
CA PHE A 254 2.81 -4.61 7.09
C PHE A 254 3.17 -6.00 7.62
N ALA A 255 3.55 -6.89 6.71
CA ALA A 255 4.02 -8.23 7.01
C ALA A 255 5.54 -8.36 6.82
N ILE A 256 6.14 -9.11 7.72
CA ILE A 256 7.55 -9.51 7.72
C ILE A 256 7.57 -11.04 7.67
N SER A 257 8.22 -11.59 6.65
CA SER A 257 8.47 -13.03 6.51
C SER A 257 9.35 -13.56 7.64
N TYR A 258 9.20 -14.83 8.00
CA TYR A 258 10.03 -15.49 9.00
C TYR A 258 11.53 -15.34 8.70
N GLY A 259 11.95 -15.55 7.44
CA GLY A 259 13.36 -15.38 7.04
C GLY A 259 13.90 -13.98 7.30
N LEU A 260 13.11 -12.93 7.06
CA LEU A 260 13.48 -11.56 7.43
C LEU A 260 13.49 -11.33 8.94
N ALA A 261 12.54 -11.89 9.68
CA ALA A 261 12.49 -11.74 11.13
C ALA A 261 13.73 -12.33 11.82
N MET A 262 14.26 -13.45 11.31
CA MET A 262 15.50 -14.09 11.78
C MET A 262 16.70 -13.15 11.69
N GLU A 263 16.81 -12.35 10.63
CA GLU A 263 17.91 -11.41 10.44
C GLU A 263 17.67 -10.08 11.16
N LEU A 264 16.42 -9.60 11.16
CA LEU A 264 16.05 -8.32 11.77
C LEU A 264 16.17 -8.37 13.30
N ALA A 265 15.63 -9.40 13.95
CA ALA A 265 15.50 -9.40 15.41
C ALA A 265 16.84 -9.32 16.18
N PRO A 266 17.94 -9.99 15.74
CA PRO A 266 19.25 -9.86 16.36
C PRO A 266 19.90 -8.49 16.15
N MET A 267 19.72 -7.88 14.97
CA MET A 267 20.40 -6.63 14.62
C MET A 267 19.61 -5.36 14.97
N GLN A 268 18.29 -5.44 15.13
CA GLN A 268 17.42 -4.25 15.22
C GLN A 268 17.83 -3.28 16.32
N ASP A 269 18.18 -3.77 17.51
CA ASP A 269 18.59 -2.90 18.61
C ASP A 269 19.91 -2.16 18.27
N SER A 270 20.83 -2.80 17.56
CA SER A 270 22.07 -2.19 17.06
C SER A 270 21.86 -1.26 15.87
N CYS A 271 20.81 -1.44 15.08
CA CYS A 271 20.40 -0.46 14.07
C CYS A 271 19.83 0.79 14.74
N LEU A 272 18.98 0.63 15.76
CA LEU A 272 18.39 1.76 16.50
C LEU A 272 19.42 2.47 17.39
N LEU A 273 20.49 1.79 17.79
CA LEU A 273 21.59 2.36 18.58
C LEU A 273 22.80 2.70 17.70
N ARG A 274 23.29 3.93 17.81
CA ARG A 274 24.66 4.26 17.47
C ARG A 274 25.51 3.97 18.68
N GLN A 275 26.19 2.82 18.66
CA GLN A 275 27.38 2.69 19.47
C GLN A 275 28.38 3.71 18.92
N GLY A 276 28.70 4.73 19.71
CA GLY A 276 29.87 5.55 19.43
C GLY A 276 31.07 4.63 19.52
N ILE A 277 31.55 4.12 18.39
CA ILE A 277 32.94 3.65 18.31
C ILE A 277 33.78 4.93 18.41
N GLN A 278 33.95 5.45 19.62
CA GLN A 278 35.15 6.21 19.93
C GLN A 278 36.28 5.18 19.88
N SER A 279 36.86 5.04 18.70
CA SER A 279 38.21 4.55 18.45
C SER A 279 38.84 3.68 19.55
N ILE A 280 38.45 2.40 19.63
CA ILE A 280 39.34 1.36 20.22
C ILE A 280 40.48 1.02 19.23
N CYS A 281 40.54 1.68 18.07
CA CYS A 281 41.62 1.50 17.10
C CYS A 281 42.93 2.26 17.43
N TRP A 282 43.05 2.91 18.58
CA TRP A 282 44.30 3.61 19.01
C TRP A 282 45.04 2.98 20.20
N LEU A 283 44.61 1.81 20.72
CA LEU A 283 45.30 1.14 21.82
C LEU A 283 45.61 -0.34 21.52
N LYS A 284 46.23 -0.61 20.37
CA LYS A 284 47.11 -1.80 20.20
C LYS A 284 48.58 -1.45 20.44
N LYS A 285 48.88 -0.56 21.39
CA LYS A 285 50.28 -0.26 21.76
C LYS A 285 50.54 -0.03 23.26
N LEU A 286 49.73 -0.59 24.15
CA LEU A 286 50.15 -0.81 25.54
C LEU A 286 49.39 -2.02 26.09
N HIS A 287 50.13 -3.11 26.35
CA HIS A 287 49.71 -4.20 27.22
C HIS A 287 49.36 -3.62 28.59
N LEU A 288 48.08 -3.43 28.87
CA LEU A 288 47.57 -3.22 30.23
C LEU A 288 46.16 -3.81 30.30
N ASP A 289 46.05 -4.88 31.08
CA ASP A 289 44.78 -5.50 31.46
C ASP A 289 43.97 -4.53 32.29
N PHE A 290 42.95 -3.91 31.68
CA PHE A 290 41.86 -3.27 32.40
C PHE A 290 40.54 -3.56 31.68
N LEU A 291 39.80 -4.52 32.22
CA LEU A 291 38.44 -4.84 31.81
C LEU A 291 37.47 -3.80 32.39
N THR A 292 37.60 -2.55 31.97
CA THR A 292 36.62 -1.52 32.28
C THR A 292 35.53 -1.58 31.22
N ILE A 293 34.45 -2.31 31.48
CA ILE A 293 33.21 -2.19 30.70
C ILE A 293 32.66 -0.80 30.98
N THR A 294 33.11 0.20 30.23
CA THR A 294 32.37 1.46 30.13
C THR A 294 31.05 1.10 29.47
N ARG A 295 29.96 1.12 30.25
CA ARG A 295 28.59 1.19 29.72
C ARG A 295 28.49 2.47 28.88
N GLY A 296 28.89 2.38 27.62
CA GLY A 296 28.75 3.48 26.67
C GLY A 296 27.27 3.81 26.56
N VAL A 297 26.92 5.08 26.79
CA VAL A 297 25.58 5.59 26.50
C VAL A 297 25.41 5.50 24.99
N GLY A 298 24.62 4.52 24.53
CA GLY A 298 24.27 4.39 23.12
C GLY A 298 23.40 5.57 22.70
N TYR A 299 23.84 6.33 21.70
CA TYR A 299 23.02 7.37 21.10
C TYR A 299 21.99 6.72 20.17
N ASP A 300 20.79 7.27 20.01
CA ASP A 300 19.90 6.83 18.93
C ASP A 300 20.59 7.10 17.59
N ARG A 301 20.73 6.07 16.74
CA ARG A 301 21.37 6.19 15.41
C ARG A 301 20.55 7.05 14.47
N TYR A 302 19.25 7.05 14.70
CA TYR A 302 18.24 7.70 13.90
C TYR A 302 17.46 8.73 14.74
N PRO A 303 18.15 9.71 15.38
CA PRO A 303 17.54 10.62 16.34
C PRO A 303 16.70 11.71 15.65
N HIS A 304 16.52 11.64 14.34
CA HIS A 304 15.70 12.54 13.55
C HIS A 304 14.46 11.85 12.97
N LEU A 305 14.38 10.52 13.04
CA LEU A 305 13.24 9.76 12.52
C LEU A 305 12.05 9.90 13.46
N TYR A 306 10.91 10.23 12.86
CA TYR A 306 9.72 10.70 13.58
C TYR A 306 8.92 9.55 14.20
N GLY A 307 8.69 8.48 13.44
CA GLY A 307 7.79 7.38 13.80
C GLY A 307 8.52 6.05 14.00
N SER A 308 7.78 5.04 14.45
CA SER A 308 8.25 3.65 14.52
C SER A 308 8.56 3.10 13.14
N ASP A 309 7.69 3.39 12.18
CA ASP A 309 7.71 2.77 10.86
C ASP A 309 8.94 3.21 10.06
N ASP A 310 9.31 4.48 10.24
CA ASP A 310 10.51 5.11 9.69
C ASP A 310 11.79 4.43 10.24
N ARG A 311 11.77 4.11 11.54
CA ARG A 311 12.85 3.37 12.20
C ARG A 311 12.92 1.91 11.76
N VAL A 312 11.79 1.25 11.55
CA VAL A 312 11.74 -0.10 10.98
C VAL A 312 12.33 -0.08 9.58
N PHE A 313 11.88 0.87 8.74
CA PHE A 313 12.38 1.01 7.37
C PHE A 313 13.89 1.32 7.31
N ALA A 314 14.41 2.12 8.23
CA ALA A 314 15.85 2.35 8.34
C ALA A 314 16.62 1.05 8.58
N CYS A 315 16.13 0.18 9.48
CA CYS A 315 16.73 -1.14 9.70
C CYS A 315 16.58 -2.08 8.50
N MET A 316 15.44 -2.04 7.80
CA MET A 316 15.28 -2.79 6.54
C MET A 316 16.29 -2.34 5.48
N SER A 317 16.59 -1.04 5.44
CA SER A 317 17.59 -0.47 4.53
C SER A 317 19.01 -0.90 4.90
N GLU A 318 19.34 -1.05 6.20
CA GLU A 318 20.63 -1.63 6.62
C GLU A 318 20.77 -3.10 6.18
N LEU A 319 19.67 -3.86 6.18
CA LEU A 319 19.62 -5.24 5.66
C LEU A 319 19.58 -5.33 4.12
N GLY A 320 19.41 -4.20 3.42
CA GLY A 320 19.26 -4.17 1.97
C GLY A 320 17.92 -4.73 1.46
N VAL A 321 16.89 -4.78 2.31
CA VAL A 321 15.56 -5.33 1.96
C VAL A 321 14.61 -4.19 1.60
N SER A 322 14.10 -4.21 0.36
CA SER A 322 13.14 -3.23 -0.13
C SER A 322 11.69 -3.61 0.17
N LEU A 323 10.84 -2.59 0.30
CA LEU A 323 9.39 -2.78 0.37
C LEU A 323 8.84 -3.47 -0.89
N THR A 324 8.13 -4.57 -0.67
CA THR A 324 7.23 -5.20 -1.63
C THR A 324 5.83 -4.60 -1.45
N LYS A 325 5.34 -3.89 -2.47
CA LYS A 325 4.10 -3.13 -2.37
C LYS A 325 2.89 -4.01 -2.66
N GLU A 326 1.95 -4.03 -1.73
CA GLU A 326 0.63 -4.68 -1.87
C GLU A 326 -0.47 -3.64 -1.64
N SER A 327 -1.24 -3.34 -2.69
CA SER A 327 -2.20 -2.22 -2.66
C SER A 327 -3.45 -2.46 -1.81
N GLY A 328 -3.61 -3.64 -1.20
CA GLY A 328 -4.71 -3.94 -0.27
C GLY A 328 -4.48 -3.43 1.15
N PHE A 329 -3.27 -2.98 1.49
CA PHE A 329 -2.99 -2.34 2.78
C PHE A 329 -3.29 -0.85 2.68
N HIS A 330 -4.22 -0.35 3.50
CA HIS A 330 -4.62 1.05 3.47
C HIS A 330 -4.31 1.78 4.78
N GLN A 331 -3.37 2.72 4.70
CA GLN A 331 -3.09 3.68 5.78
C GLN A 331 -4.25 4.65 5.98
N MET A 332 -5.02 4.94 4.92
CA MET A 332 -6.19 5.82 4.93
C MET A 332 -5.91 7.15 5.63
N ASP A 333 -4.82 7.83 5.24
CA ASP A 333 -4.51 9.18 5.74
C ASP A 333 -5.47 10.25 5.16
N ILE A 334 -6.77 9.95 5.19
CA ILE A 334 -7.86 10.73 4.63
C ILE A 334 -8.88 11.09 5.73
N GLN A 335 -9.68 12.11 5.46
CA GLN A 335 -10.79 12.58 6.29
C GLN A 335 -12.05 12.79 5.44
N GLY A 336 -13.21 12.70 6.07
CA GLY A 336 -14.50 12.88 5.40
C GLY A 336 -15.10 11.57 4.90
N ASP A 337 -15.68 11.59 3.70
CA ASP A 337 -16.39 10.45 3.13
C ASP A 337 -15.44 9.56 2.29
N PRO A 338 -15.11 8.33 2.73
CA PRO A 338 -14.16 7.46 2.03
C PRO A 338 -14.78 6.76 0.80
N THR A 339 -16.07 6.98 0.50
CA THR A 339 -16.79 6.25 -0.55
C THR A 339 -16.09 6.28 -1.89
N GLY A 340 -15.55 7.43 -2.31
CA GLY A 340 -14.83 7.54 -3.58
C GLY A 340 -13.61 6.61 -3.67
N LEU A 341 -12.84 6.49 -2.59
CA LEU A 341 -11.65 5.63 -2.51
C LEU A 341 -12.06 4.15 -2.47
N LEU A 342 -12.93 3.78 -1.53
CA LEU A 342 -13.31 2.38 -1.31
C LEU A 342 -14.14 1.80 -2.46
N ALA A 343 -14.95 2.62 -3.15
CA ALA A 343 -15.74 2.16 -4.30
C ALA A 343 -14.90 1.86 -5.56
N THR A 344 -13.65 2.33 -5.58
CA THR A 344 -12.71 2.15 -6.70
C THR A 344 -11.50 1.31 -6.28
N HIS A 345 -11.66 0.48 -5.24
CA HIS A 345 -10.59 -0.37 -4.75
C HIS A 345 -10.00 -1.23 -5.88
N PRO A 346 -8.65 -1.31 -5.98
CA PRO A 346 -7.97 -2.04 -7.05
C PRO A 346 -8.30 -3.54 -7.05
N GLN A 347 -7.93 -4.24 -8.13
CA GLN A 347 -8.12 -5.69 -8.28
C GLN A 347 -7.09 -6.47 -7.43
N THR A 348 -7.20 -6.35 -6.12
CA THR A 348 -6.40 -7.05 -5.11
C THR A 348 -7.30 -7.35 -3.92
N PRO A 349 -6.99 -8.35 -3.08
CA PRO A 349 -7.70 -8.51 -1.81
C PRO A 349 -7.52 -7.28 -0.92
N LEU A 350 -8.61 -6.81 -0.31
CA LEU A 350 -8.56 -5.80 0.74
C LEU A 350 -7.94 -6.42 2.00
N VAL A 351 -6.83 -5.88 2.48
CA VAL A 351 -6.08 -6.46 3.62
C VAL A 351 -6.37 -5.70 4.92
N SER A 352 -6.40 -4.38 4.87
CA SER A 352 -6.56 -3.56 6.06
C SER A 352 -7.12 -2.17 5.76
N ILE A 353 -7.78 -1.59 6.75
CA ILE A 353 -8.26 -0.21 6.75
C ILE A 353 -7.88 0.45 8.08
N HIS A 354 -7.01 1.46 8.02
CA HIS A 354 -6.73 2.40 9.12
C HIS A 354 -7.48 3.72 8.83
N HIS A 355 -7.36 4.85 9.51
CA HIS A 355 -7.67 5.04 10.92
C HIS A 355 -9.20 5.23 11.04
N MET A 356 -9.96 4.20 11.44
CA MET A 356 -11.43 4.21 11.37
C MET A 356 -12.08 5.45 12.01
N ASP A 357 -11.48 6.01 13.07
CA ASP A 357 -12.01 7.19 13.77
C ASP A 357 -11.94 8.52 12.96
N LEU A 358 -11.17 8.60 11.86
CA LEU A 358 -10.91 9.86 11.14
C LEU A 358 -11.85 10.13 9.95
N PHE A 359 -12.56 9.11 9.46
CA PHE A 359 -13.51 9.24 8.35
C PHE A 359 -14.92 8.81 8.78
N TYR A 360 -15.91 9.19 7.98
CA TYR A 360 -17.33 8.89 8.24
C TYR A 360 -17.61 7.39 8.12
N PRO A 361 -18.63 6.84 8.83
CA PRO A 361 -19.04 5.46 8.63
C PRO A 361 -19.23 5.13 7.14
N ILE A 362 -18.68 4.00 6.69
CA ILE A 362 -18.68 3.65 5.26
C ILE A 362 -20.09 3.34 4.74
N PHE A 363 -21.00 2.93 5.63
CA PHE A 363 -22.41 2.71 5.32
C PHE A 363 -23.28 3.80 5.96
N PRO A 364 -24.32 4.27 5.26
CA PRO A 364 -25.25 5.28 5.79
C PRO A 364 -26.06 4.72 6.98
N ASN A 365 -26.43 5.60 7.92
CA ASN A 365 -27.27 5.27 9.09
C ASN A 365 -26.72 4.14 9.97
N ARG A 366 -25.40 3.96 10.02
CA ARG A 366 -24.71 3.02 10.89
C ARG A 366 -23.58 3.71 11.62
N THR A 367 -23.23 3.21 12.80
CA THR A 367 -21.97 3.57 13.46
C THR A 367 -20.78 2.99 12.68
N ARG A 368 -19.56 3.44 13.00
CA ARG A 368 -18.33 2.90 12.36
C ARG A 368 -18.18 1.39 12.58
N LEU A 369 -18.48 0.93 13.79
CA LEU A 369 -18.33 -0.47 14.16
C LEU A 369 -19.41 -1.34 13.50
N GLU A 370 -20.67 -0.91 13.52
CA GLU A 370 -21.76 -1.58 12.81
C GLU A 370 -21.54 -1.61 11.29
N ALA A 371 -20.90 -0.58 10.73
CA ALA A 371 -20.54 -0.56 9.32
C ALA A 371 -19.48 -1.62 8.98
N MET A 372 -18.54 -1.89 9.89
CA MET A 372 -17.57 -2.98 9.73
C MET A 372 -18.22 -4.35 9.89
N ASP A 373 -19.07 -4.55 10.89
CA ASP A 373 -19.86 -5.78 11.03
C ASP A 373 -20.68 -6.06 9.76
N HIS A 374 -21.22 -5.02 9.15
CA HIS A 374 -21.98 -5.14 7.91
C HIS A 374 -21.08 -5.47 6.70
N LEU A 375 -19.86 -4.92 6.63
CA LEU A 375 -18.90 -5.25 5.57
C LEU A 375 -18.38 -6.69 5.71
N LEU A 376 -18.15 -7.16 6.95
CA LEU A 376 -17.68 -8.52 7.23
C LEU A 376 -18.63 -9.59 6.68
N LYS A 377 -19.95 -9.35 6.66
CA LYS A 377 -20.91 -10.26 6.01
C LYS A 377 -20.58 -10.51 4.54
N ALA A 378 -20.09 -9.49 3.83
CA ALA A 378 -19.64 -9.67 2.44
C ALA A 378 -18.28 -10.36 2.36
N ALA A 379 -17.39 -10.07 3.31
CA ALA A 379 -16.08 -10.72 3.43
C ALA A 379 -16.21 -12.23 3.71
N GLU A 380 -17.18 -12.65 4.53
CA GLU A 380 -17.47 -14.05 4.84
C GLU A 380 -17.94 -14.83 3.61
N VAL A 381 -18.68 -14.19 2.71
CA VAL A 381 -19.24 -14.84 1.52
C VAL A 381 -18.25 -14.86 0.37
N GLU A 382 -17.52 -13.77 0.15
CA GLU A 382 -16.62 -13.60 -0.98
C GLU A 382 -15.43 -12.69 -0.57
N PRO A 383 -14.46 -13.24 0.18
CA PRO A 383 -13.41 -12.47 0.84
C PRO A 383 -12.46 -11.77 -0.14
N TYR A 384 -12.00 -12.50 -1.16
CA TYR A 384 -10.87 -12.09 -2.00
C TYR A 384 -11.21 -11.01 -3.03
N SER A 385 -12.49 -10.84 -3.35
CA SER A 385 -12.97 -9.79 -4.25
C SER A 385 -13.76 -8.68 -3.55
N LEU A 386 -13.72 -8.65 -2.21
CA LEU A 386 -14.29 -7.57 -1.41
C LEU A 386 -13.78 -6.20 -1.89
N LEU A 387 -14.73 -5.27 -2.07
CA LEU A 387 -14.56 -3.92 -2.62
C LEU A 387 -14.10 -3.83 -4.09
N GLN A 388 -13.69 -4.92 -4.73
CA GLN A 388 -13.18 -4.87 -6.11
C GLN A 388 -14.21 -4.27 -7.06
N GLN A 389 -13.72 -3.35 -7.88
CA GLN A 389 -14.56 -2.63 -8.83
C GLN A 389 -14.84 -3.46 -10.09
N SER A 390 -16.11 -3.56 -10.48
CA SER A 390 -16.57 -4.02 -11.79
C SER A 390 -17.32 -2.89 -12.49
N ILE A 391 -17.26 -2.84 -13.83
CA ILE A 391 -17.84 -1.76 -14.63
C ILE A 391 -18.76 -2.35 -15.69
N CYS A 392 -19.94 -1.78 -15.82
CA CYS A 392 -20.99 -2.20 -16.74
C CYS A 392 -21.58 -0.99 -17.44
N TYR A 393 -22.07 -1.21 -18.65
CA TYR A 393 -22.82 -0.22 -19.40
C TYR A 393 -24.21 -0.76 -19.69
N ALA A 394 -25.20 0.12 -19.62
CA ALA A 394 -26.56 -0.19 -20.06
C ALA A 394 -26.88 0.63 -21.31
N ASP A 395 -27.15 -0.08 -22.41
CA ASP A 395 -27.41 0.52 -23.73
C ASP A 395 -28.68 1.37 -23.71
N HIS A 396 -29.72 0.90 -23.00
CA HIS A 396 -30.97 1.63 -22.84
C HIS A 396 -30.80 2.83 -21.89
N GLY A 397 -30.61 4.02 -22.46
CA GLY A 397 -30.61 5.29 -21.73
C GLY A 397 -29.24 5.84 -21.35
N ASN A 398 -28.16 5.29 -21.91
CA ASN A 398 -26.77 5.71 -21.73
C ASN A 398 -26.40 5.78 -20.24
N TRP A 399 -26.21 4.62 -19.60
CA TRP A 399 -25.83 4.56 -18.19
C TRP A 399 -24.50 3.84 -18.00
N SER A 400 -23.69 4.35 -17.08
CA SER A 400 -22.51 3.65 -16.57
C SER A 400 -22.77 3.19 -15.15
N ILE A 401 -22.48 1.92 -14.87
CA ILE A 401 -22.68 1.28 -13.57
C ILE A 401 -21.29 0.85 -13.07
N SER A 402 -20.88 1.37 -11.92
CA SER A 402 -19.67 0.96 -11.22
C SER A 402 -20.07 0.20 -9.96
N ILE A 403 -19.61 -1.03 -9.81
CA ILE A 403 -19.99 -1.96 -8.74
C ILE A 403 -18.77 -2.26 -7.89
N SER A 404 -18.80 -1.85 -6.62
CA SER A 404 -17.84 -2.29 -5.61
C SER A 404 -18.49 -3.43 -4.82
N TRP A 405 -17.96 -4.65 -5.00
CA TRP A 405 -18.55 -5.85 -4.41
C TRP A 405 -18.60 -5.76 -2.89
N GLY A 406 -19.76 -6.07 -2.30
CA GLY A 406 -19.98 -6.00 -0.86
C GLY A 406 -20.13 -4.60 -0.27
N TYR A 407 -20.08 -3.54 -1.09
CA TYR A 407 -20.08 -2.16 -0.58
C TYR A 407 -21.09 -1.22 -1.25
N VAL A 408 -20.82 -0.75 -2.46
CA VAL A 408 -21.65 0.27 -3.12
C VAL A 408 -21.69 0.11 -4.63
N VAL A 409 -22.87 0.34 -5.20
CA VAL A 409 -23.09 0.51 -6.65
C VAL A 409 -23.33 1.98 -6.95
N GLN A 410 -22.60 2.50 -7.93
CA GLN A 410 -22.68 3.87 -8.40
C GLN A 410 -23.22 3.89 -9.83
N VAL A 411 -24.39 4.49 -10.04
CA VAL A 411 -25.02 4.61 -11.36
C VAL A 411 -24.94 6.04 -11.88
N TYR A 412 -24.26 6.23 -13.00
CA TYR A 412 -24.00 7.52 -13.63
C TYR A 412 -24.83 7.67 -14.90
N LYS A 413 -25.37 8.88 -15.11
CA LYS A 413 -25.96 9.26 -16.40
C LYS A 413 -24.84 9.56 -17.39
N GLY A 414 -24.90 8.93 -18.56
CA GLY A 414 -23.90 8.99 -19.62
C GLY A 414 -22.89 7.83 -19.58
N PHE A 415 -22.17 7.66 -20.69
CA PHE A 415 -21.05 6.73 -20.80
C PHE A 415 -19.77 7.39 -20.26
N LEU A 416 -19.26 6.88 -19.16
CA LEU A 416 -17.97 7.24 -18.59
C LEU A 416 -16.95 6.16 -18.94
N THR A 417 -15.74 6.56 -19.30
CA THR A 417 -14.71 5.58 -19.65
C THR A 417 -14.28 4.78 -18.42
N PRO A 418 -13.74 3.55 -18.58
CA PRO A 418 -13.18 2.80 -17.46
C PRO A 418 -12.12 3.61 -16.70
N LYS A 419 -11.30 4.39 -17.41
CA LYS A 419 -10.30 5.30 -16.83
C LYS A 419 -10.95 6.34 -15.90
N ASP A 420 -12.08 6.92 -16.30
CA ASP A 420 -12.79 7.89 -15.46
C ASP A 420 -13.44 7.22 -14.23
N LEU A 421 -13.98 6.01 -14.40
CA LEU A 421 -14.66 5.29 -13.32
C LEU A 421 -13.68 4.70 -12.30
N GLU A 422 -12.50 4.28 -12.73
CA GLU A 422 -11.38 3.85 -11.87
C GLU A 422 -10.73 5.03 -11.15
N THR A 423 -10.89 6.25 -11.67
CA THR A 423 -10.41 7.45 -10.98
C THR A 423 -11.40 7.80 -9.86
N PRO A 424 -11.01 7.69 -8.57
CA PRO A 424 -11.91 7.94 -7.44
C PRO A 424 -12.49 9.35 -7.47
N LEU A 425 -13.79 9.45 -7.18
CA LEU A 425 -14.42 10.73 -6.87
C LEU A 425 -13.83 11.27 -5.57
N ARG A 426 -13.41 12.54 -5.57
CA ARG A 426 -12.80 13.18 -4.39
C ARG A 426 -13.87 13.57 -3.35
N THR A 427 -14.42 12.57 -2.68
CA THR A 427 -15.38 12.70 -1.56
C THR A 427 -14.69 12.87 -0.21
N PHE A 428 -13.37 12.72 -0.18
CA PHE A 428 -12.48 12.78 0.98
C PHE A 428 -11.41 13.86 0.80
N ASN A 429 -10.76 14.22 1.91
CA ASN A 429 -9.66 15.17 1.98
C ASN A 429 -8.44 14.54 2.65
N THR A 430 -7.24 15.10 2.49
CA THR A 430 -6.05 14.68 3.26
C THR A 430 -6.14 15.12 4.73
N ILE A 431 -5.46 14.41 5.64
CA ILE A 431 -5.43 14.76 7.06
C ILE A 431 -4.77 16.12 7.33
N ARG A 432 -3.71 16.47 6.60
CA ARG A 432 -2.84 17.61 6.94
C ARG A 432 -3.17 18.91 6.22
N ARG A 433 -3.97 18.91 5.15
CA ARG A 433 -4.26 20.13 4.37
C ARG A 433 -5.72 20.18 3.88
N LYS A 434 -6.39 21.30 4.19
CA LYS A 434 -7.75 21.59 3.71
C LYS A 434 -7.86 21.90 2.21
N ASN A 435 -6.77 22.10 1.46
CA ASN A 435 -6.82 22.65 0.09
C ASN A 435 -5.69 22.20 -0.86
N ALA A 436 -5.23 20.94 -0.79
CA ALA A 436 -4.34 20.44 -1.84
C ALA A 436 -5.08 19.42 -2.68
N ASP A 437 -5.69 19.90 -3.76
CA ASP A 437 -6.33 19.11 -4.81
C ASP A 437 -5.41 18.02 -5.45
N VAL A 438 -4.13 18.02 -5.07
CA VAL A 438 -3.01 17.27 -5.65
C VAL A 438 -2.16 16.52 -4.61
N ASP A 439 -2.55 16.43 -3.34
CA ASP A 439 -1.73 15.80 -2.29
C ASP A 439 -2.01 14.29 -2.10
N PHE A 440 -2.48 13.61 -3.14
CA PHE A 440 -2.72 12.17 -3.14
C PHE A 440 -1.64 11.43 -3.91
N SER A 441 -1.31 10.20 -3.48
CA SER A 441 -0.37 9.32 -4.20
C SER A 441 -0.98 8.67 -5.45
N PHE A 442 -2.21 9.04 -5.80
CA PHE A 442 -2.97 8.57 -6.95
C PHE A 442 -3.86 9.71 -7.50
N ASN A 443 -4.35 9.54 -8.72
CA ASN A 443 -5.23 10.51 -9.34
C ASN A 443 -6.63 10.47 -8.72
N THR A 444 -7.22 11.64 -8.50
CA THR A 444 -8.63 11.78 -8.12
C THR A 444 -9.35 12.65 -9.14
N ARG A 445 -10.67 12.54 -9.20
CA ARG A 445 -11.51 13.42 -10.02
C ARG A 445 -12.49 14.20 -9.13
N PRO A 446 -12.79 15.46 -9.45
CA PRO A 446 -13.67 16.28 -8.63
C PRO A 446 -15.09 15.70 -8.62
N VAL A 447 -15.79 15.86 -7.50
CA VAL A 447 -17.23 15.56 -7.43
C VAL A 447 -17.97 16.57 -8.31
N PRO A 448 -18.80 16.14 -9.28
CA PRO A 448 -19.53 17.05 -10.15
C PRO A 448 -20.36 18.08 -9.36
N GLN A 449 -20.30 19.35 -9.76
CA GLN A 449 -21.09 20.41 -9.12
C GLN A 449 -22.59 20.21 -9.35
N GLY A 450 -22.98 19.85 -10.58
CA GLY A 450 -24.37 19.57 -10.94
C GLY A 450 -24.88 18.27 -10.30
N LEU A 451 -25.98 18.36 -9.54
CA LEU A 451 -26.55 17.22 -8.80
C LEU A 451 -26.91 16.03 -9.69
N CYS A 452 -27.33 16.28 -10.95
CA CYS A 452 -27.75 15.21 -11.88
C CYS A 452 -26.57 14.47 -12.51
N MET A 453 -25.38 15.06 -12.46
CA MET A 453 -24.14 14.44 -12.95
C MET A 453 -23.47 13.56 -11.89
N ARG A 454 -23.91 13.68 -10.63
CA ARG A 454 -23.42 12.84 -9.53
C ARG A 454 -24.03 11.44 -9.63
N PRO A 455 -23.27 10.37 -9.30
CA PRO A 455 -23.81 9.03 -9.33
C PRO A 455 -24.95 8.87 -8.33
N SER A 456 -26.00 8.13 -8.69
CA SER A 456 -26.94 7.60 -7.70
C SER A 456 -26.25 6.46 -6.96
N LEU A 457 -26.24 6.51 -5.63
CA LEU A 457 -25.58 5.53 -4.78
C LEU A 457 -26.58 4.49 -4.27
N TYR A 458 -26.19 3.23 -4.37
CA TYR A 458 -26.92 2.08 -3.83
C TYR A 458 -25.96 1.29 -2.94
N TYR A 459 -26.18 1.28 -1.63
CA TYR A 459 -25.29 0.60 -0.69
C TYR A 459 -25.77 -0.83 -0.45
N MET A 460 -24.84 -1.75 -0.18
CA MET A 460 -25.18 -3.13 0.13
C MET A 460 -26.14 -3.20 1.31
N GLN A 461 -27.29 -3.83 1.09
CA GLN A 461 -28.30 -4.14 2.11
C GLN A 461 -28.11 -5.55 2.66
N SER A 462 -27.85 -6.53 1.79
CA SER A 462 -27.65 -7.93 2.16
C SER A 462 -26.78 -8.66 1.14
N VAL A 463 -26.20 -9.78 1.58
CA VAL A 463 -25.43 -10.71 0.77
C VAL A 463 -25.80 -12.12 1.20
N ASN A 464 -26.05 -12.99 0.23
CA ASN A 464 -26.49 -14.36 0.45
C ASN A 464 -25.45 -15.32 -0.14
N GLY A 465 -24.86 -16.15 0.72
CA GLY A 465 -23.84 -17.13 0.36
C GLY A 465 -24.39 -18.54 0.07
N SER A 466 -23.48 -19.52 0.07
CA SER A 466 -23.61 -20.92 -0.38
C SER A 466 -24.91 -21.67 -0.06
N SER A 467 -25.61 -21.35 1.03
CA SER A 467 -26.88 -21.97 1.42
C SER A 467 -28.09 -21.51 0.57
N ALA A 468 -27.93 -20.45 -0.23
CA ALA A 468 -28.95 -19.84 -1.08
C ALA A 468 -28.41 -19.46 -2.48
N ARG A 469 -27.36 -20.17 -2.96
CA ARG A 469 -26.84 -19.95 -4.31
C ARG A 469 -27.93 -20.23 -5.34
N ILE A 470 -28.23 -19.23 -6.16
CA ILE A 470 -29.13 -19.36 -7.30
C ILE A 470 -28.24 -19.73 -8.48
N ASP A 471 -28.39 -20.95 -9.00
CA ASP A 471 -27.60 -21.49 -10.11
C ASP A 471 -26.07 -21.40 -9.89
N GLY A 472 -25.62 -21.58 -8.63
CA GLY A 472 -24.21 -21.52 -8.25
C GLY A 472 -23.64 -20.10 -8.05
N LEU A 473 -24.44 -19.06 -8.28
CA LEU A 473 -24.05 -17.66 -8.12
C LEU A 473 -24.28 -17.14 -6.70
N ILE A 474 -23.45 -16.19 -6.30
CA ILE A 474 -23.58 -15.42 -5.06
C ILE A 474 -24.45 -14.21 -5.32
N GLU A 475 -25.37 -13.91 -4.41
CA GLU A 475 -26.27 -12.77 -4.53
C GLU A 475 -25.91 -11.66 -3.56
N SER A 476 -25.91 -10.42 -4.05
CA SER A 476 -25.93 -9.22 -3.20
C SER A 476 -27.02 -8.25 -3.64
N ILE A 477 -27.72 -7.68 -2.67
CA ILE A 477 -28.80 -6.71 -2.87
C ILE A 477 -28.33 -5.35 -2.38
N TYR A 478 -28.45 -4.35 -3.24
CA TYR A 478 -28.07 -2.96 -2.98
C TYR A 478 -29.29 -2.07 -2.98
N ARG A 479 -29.38 -1.15 -2.02
CA ARG A 479 -30.53 -0.27 -1.84
C ARG A 479 -30.12 1.18 -2.02
N LYS A 480 -30.96 1.91 -2.76
CA LYS A 480 -30.76 3.34 -3.03
C LYS A 480 -30.72 4.13 -1.73
N THR A 481 -29.75 5.02 -1.60
CA THR A 481 -29.79 6.05 -0.55
C THR A 481 -30.72 7.18 -0.91
N ASN A 482 -31.53 7.61 0.05
CA ASN A 482 -32.38 8.78 -0.12
C ASN A 482 -31.52 10.05 -0.20
N ASP A 483 -31.40 10.61 -1.40
CA ASP A 483 -30.81 11.94 -1.62
C ASP A 483 -31.95 12.95 -1.78
N LEU A 484 -32.39 13.54 -0.65
CA LEU A 484 -33.46 14.54 -0.62
C LEU A 484 -33.18 15.76 -1.51
N LYS A 485 -31.93 15.97 -1.93
CA LYS A 485 -31.51 17.10 -2.77
C LYS A 485 -31.79 16.87 -4.27
N ARG A 486 -32.07 15.64 -4.71
CA ARG A 486 -32.35 15.30 -6.12
C ARG A 486 -33.85 15.33 -6.42
N GLN A 487 -34.48 16.49 -6.25
CA GLN A 487 -35.89 16.70 -6.58
C GLN A 487 -36.06 17.57 -7.85
N GLY A 488 -37.29 17.65 -8.35
CA GLY A 488 -37.65 18.48 -9.51
C GLY A 488 -37.00 18.04 -10.83
N LYS A 489 -36.54 19.00 -11.63
CA LYS A 489 -35.99 18.78 -12.99
C LYS A 489 -34.86 17.75 -13.06
N CYS A 490 -34.12 17.55 -11.96
CA CYS A 490 -33.06 16.56 -11.90
C CYS A 490 -33.60 15.12 -11.86
N ALA A 491 -34.66 14.91 -11.08
CA ALA A 491 -35.33 13.62 -11.00
C ALA A 491 -35.90 13.24 -12.38
N GLU A 492 -36.52 14.19 -13.09
CA GLU A 492 -37.03 13.95 -14.44
C GLU A 492 -35.94 13.51 -15.42
N LYS A 493 -34.78 14.19 -15.43
CA LYS A 493 -33.62 13.82 -16.27
C LYS A 493 -33.04 12.45 -15.93
N LEU A 494 -33.22 11.99 -14.69
CA LEU A 494 -32.73 10.70 -14.22
C LEU A 494 -33.77 9.57 -14.40
N ARG A 495 -34.95 9.81 -14.98
CA ARG A 495 -35.87 8.71 -15.30
C ARG A 495 -35.23 7.75 -16.34
N PRO A 496 -35.41 6.42 -16.21
CA PRO A 496 -36.20 5.72 -15.20
C PRO A 496 -35.46 5.43 -13.87
N LEU A 497 -34.15 5.71 -13.77
CA LEU A 497 -33.32 5.43 -12.58
C LEU A 497 -33.88 6.04 -11.29
N THR A 498 -34.65 7.13 -11.35
CA THR A 498 -35.33 7.68 -10.16
C THR A 498 -36.20 6.66 -9.44
N SER A 499 -36.91 5.83 -10.18
CA SER A 499 -37.86 4.84 -9.68
C SER A 499 -37.17 3.53 -9.26
N VAL A 500 -35.94 3.30 -9.72
CA VAL A 500 -35.12 2.16 -9.31
C VAL A 500 -34.69 2.33 -7.87
N HIS A 501 -35.20 1.50 -6.97
CA HIS A 501 -34.89 1.50 -5.54
C HIS A 501 -33.88 0.42 -5.14
N ARG A 502 -33.72 -0.61 -5.97
CA ARG A 502 -32.91 -1.80 -5.68
C ARG A 502 -32.03 -2.16 -6.87
N ILE A 503 -30.81 -2.61 -6.62
CA ILE A 503 -29.95 -3.26 -7.61
C ILE A 503 -29.60 -4.63 -7.07
N ARG A 504 -29.86 -5.66 -7.86
CA ARG A 504 -29.51 -7.05 -7.56
C ARG A 504 -28.28 -7.41 -8.36
N VAL A 505 -27.24 -7.89 -7.69
CA VAL A 505 -25.99 -8.32 -8.33
C VAL A 505 -25.81 -9.80 -8.06
N LEU A 506 -25.76 -10.59 -9.13
CA LEU A 506 -25.39 -12.00 -9.10
C LEU A 506 -23.94 -12.15 -9.55
N LYS A 507 -23.13 -12.88 -8.81
CA LYS A 507 -21.69 -13.00 -9.05
C LYS A 507 -21.23 -14.44 -9.06
N GLU A 508 -20.40 -14.78 -10.04
CA GLU A 508 -19.62 -16.01 -10.04
C GLU A 508 -18.51 -15.91 -8.98
N PRO A 509 -18.40 -16.90 -8.06
CA PRO A 509 -17.34 -16.93 -7.06
C PRO A 509 -15.95 -16.79 -7.69
N THR A 510 -15.06 -16.01 -7.07
CA THR A 510 -13.70 -15.92 -7.59
C THR A 510 -12.95 -17.23 -7.41
N LYS A 511 -12.16 -17.59 -8.42
CA LYS A 511 -11.29 -18.77 -8.37
C LYS A 511 -10.13 -18.53 -7.41
N ASP A 512 -9.66 -19.60 -6.79
CA ASP A 512 -8.60 -19.52 -5.80
C ASP A 512 -7.33 -18.84 -6.29
N SER A 513 -6.96 -18.94 -7.58
CA SER A 513 -5.73 -18.34 -8.15
C SER A 513 -5.93 -16.95 -8.77
N TRP A 514 -7.12 -16.36 -8.66
CA TRP A 514 -7.48 -15.08 -9.30
C TRP A 514 -6.50 -13.93 -9.01
N PHE A 515 -5.91 -13.93 -7.82
CA PHE A 515 -5.03 -12.89 -7.31
C PHE A 515 -3.60 -12.92 -7.86
N GLU A 516 -3.20 -13.95 -8.62
CA GLU A 516 -1.88 -14.05 -9.24
C GLU A 516 -1.78 -13.22 -10.53
N ALA A 517 -2.87 -13.13 -11.29
CA ALA A 517 -3.02 -12.30 -12.49
C ALA A 517 -4.42 -11.68 -12.50
N PRO A 518 -4.68 -10.70 -11.62
CA PRO A 518 -6.02 -10.19 -11.41
C PRO A 518 -6.53 -9.46 -12.65
N ARG A 519 -7.60 -9.99 -13.24
CA ARG A 519 -8.47 -9.23 -14.14
C ARG A 519 -9.60 -8.64 -13.30
N ARG A 520 -10.59 -7.99 -13.88
CA ARG A 520 -11.88 -7.76 -13.20
C ARG A 520 -12.94 -8.68 -13.74
N SER A 521 -13.99 -8.92 -12.97
CA SER A 521 -15.17 -9.63 -13.50
C SER A 521 -15.79 -8.81 -14.65
N CYS A 522 -16.20 -9.51 -15.71
CA CYS A 522 -17.01 -8.90 -16.74
C CYS A 522 -18.42 -8.72 -16.22
N CYS A 523 -19.06 -7.63 -16.63
CA CYS A 523 -20.32 -7.20 -16.08
C CYS A 523 -21.36 -7.02 -17.17
N GLN A 524 -22.54 -7.59 -16.96
CA GLN A 524 -23.65 -7.52 -17.90
C GLN A 524 -24.93 -7.12 -17.17
N VAL A 525 -25.62 -6.11 -17.68
CA VAL A 525 -26.96 -5.73 -17.22
C VAL A 525 -27.95 -6.69 -17.89
N LYS A 526 -28.62 -7.52 -17.10
CA LYS A 526 -29.53 -8.55 -17.62
C LYS A 526 -30.97 -8.07 -17.71
N ASP A 527 -31.40 -7.32 -16.71
CA ASP A 527 -32.75 -6.76 -16.66
C ASP A 527 -32.75 -5.36 -16.06
N TRP A 528 -33.64 -4.51 -16.56
CA TRP A 528 -33.91 -3.19 -16.03
C TRP A 528 -35.42 -3.02 -15.91
N SER A 529 -35.94 -3.31 -14.72
CA SER A 529 -37.34 -3.12 -14.35
C SER A 529 -37.61 -1.69 -13.87
N THR A 530 -38.88 -1.38 -13.65
CA THR A 530 -39.31 -0.07 -13.14
C THR A 530 -38.69 0.29 -11.79
N ASP A 531 -38.53 -0.71 -10.91
CA ASP A 531 -38.11 -0.54 -9.52
C ASP A 531 -36.74 -1.19 -9.20
N SER A 532 -36.18 -1.98 -10.12
CA SER A 532 -34.94 -2.70 -9.90
C SER A 532 -34.09 -2.90 -11.15
N ILE A 533 -32.79 -3.14 -10.95
CA ILE A 533 -31.85 -3.54 -12.01
C ILE A 533 -31.22 -4.86 -11.59
N GLU A 534 -31.10 -5.81 -12.50
CA GLU A 534 -30.36 -7.05 -12.31
C GLU A 534 -29.06 -7.03 -13.12
N VAL A 535 -27.95 -7.29 -12.43
CA VAL A 535 -26.60 -7.27 -12.99
C VAL A 535 -25.89 -8.59 -12.69
N HIS A 536 -25.20 -9.14 -13.68
CA HIS A 536 -24.43 -10.38 -13.56
C HIS A 536 -22.93 -10.08 -13.69
N LEU A 537 -22.14 -10.58 -12.74
CA LEU A 537 -20.67 -10.51 -12.71
C LEU A 537 -20.10 -11.90 -12.94
N THR A 538 -19.42 -12.11 -14.06
CA THR A 538 -18.90 -13.44 -14.48
C THR A 538 -17.45 -13.35 -14.94
N GLY A 539 -16.81 -14.50 -15.17
CA GLY A 539 -15.55 -14.55 -15.90
C GLY A 539 -15.68 -13.97 -17.31
N CYS A 540 -14.71 -13.15 -17.72
CA CYS A 540 -14.69 -12.57 -19.06
C CYS A 540 -14.41 -13.60 -20.15
N GLN A 541 -15.14 -13.52 -21.26
CA GLN A 541 -14.86 -14.31 -22.46
C GLN A 541 -13.60 -13.80 -23.18
N HIS A 542 -13.11 -14.60 -24.13
CA HIS A 542 -11.97 -14.20 -24.97
C HIS A 542 -12.34 -12.99 -25.82
N GLY A 543 -11.50 -11.95 -25.82
CA GLY A 543 -11.76 -10.71 -26.55
C GLY A 543 -12.88 -9.83 -25.97
N GLU A 544 -13.61 -10.28 -24.93
CA GLU A 544 -14.68 -9.49 -24.32
C GLU A 544 -14.10 -8.24 -23.65
N THR A 545 -14.53 -7.08 -24.16
CA THR A 545 -14.29 -5.78 -23.55
C THR A 545 -15.52 -5.35 -22.77
N PHE A 546 -15.39 -4.31 -21.95
CA PHE A 546 -16.49 -3.80 -21.12
C PHE A 546 -17.71 -3.31 -21.92
N LEU A 547 -17.54 -3.04 -23.21
CA LEU A 547 -18.58 -2.62 -24.14
C LEU A 547 -19.23 -3.79 -24.91
N GLY A 548 -18.90 -5.03 -24.52
CA GLY A 548 -19.24 -6.24 -25.28
C GLY A 548 -18.12 -6.67 -26.23
N ILE A 549 -18.40 -7.74 -26.98
CA ILE A 549 -17.54 -8.19 -28.09
C ILE A 549 -17.78 -7.22 -29.24
N THR A 550 -16.75 -6.49 -29.64
CA THR A 550 -16.74 -5.82 -30.95
C THR A 550 -16.60 -6.91 -32.00
N GLU A 551 -17.69 -7.22 -32.70
CA GLU A 551 -17.67 -8.09 -33.90
C GLU A 551 -16.78 -7.52 -34.99
#